data_AF-A0A935FW47-F1
#
_entry.id   AF-A0A935FW47-F1
#
_cell.length_a   1.000
_cell.length_b   1.000
_cell.length_c   1.000
_cell.angle_alpha   90.00
_cell.angle_beta   90.00
_cell.angle_gamma   90.00
#
_symmetry.space_group_name_H-M   'P 1'
#
loop_
_entity.id
_entity.type
_entity.pdbx_description
1 polymer ?
#
loop_
_entity_poly.entity_id
_entity_poly.type
_entity_poly.pdbx_seq_one_letter_code
_entity_poly.pdbx_strand_id
1 'polypeptide(L)' 'MALTPKKLDAVRPTVPVDEVGRQTLVRVNINVPEGTRKQWKMAAIERGISLGTLIESAVNETLSKNTQV' A
#
# COMPACT_ATOMS: atom_id res chain seq x y z
N MET A 1 -7.56 30.24 -30.94
CA MET A 1 -7.17 30.75 -29.61
C MET A 1 -6.61 29.59 -28.81
N ALA A 2 -5.32 29.61 -28.48
CA ALA A 2 -4.69 28.53 -27.73
C ALA A 2 -5.00 28.70 -26.23
N LEU A 3 -5.49 27.64 -25.58
CA LEU A 3 -5.69 27.61 -24.14
C LEU A 3 -4.32 27.63 -23.45
N THR A 4 -3.84 28.82 -23.09
CA THR A 4 -2.62 28.96 -22.27
C THR A 4 -2.87 28.35 -20.90
N PRO A 5 -2.11 27.32 -20.48
CA PRO A 5 -2.24 26.74 -19.16
C PRO A 5 -1.93 27.80 -18.10
N LYS A 6 -2.86 28.00 -17.14
CA LYS A 6 -2.64 28.90 -16.01
C LYS A 6 -1.56 28.31 -15.10
N LYS A 7 -0.65 29.16 -14.60
CA LYS A 7 0.33 28.80 -13.59
C LYS A 7 -0.40 28.26 -12.34
N LEU A 8 0.15 27.19 -11.77
CA LEU A 8 -0.44 26.46 -10.63
C LEU A 8 -0.74 27.35 -9.42
N ASP A 9 0.01 28.44 -9.25
CA ASP A 9 -0.18 29.42 -8.16
C ASP A 9 -1.54 30.15 -8.21
N ALA A 10 -2.23 30.11 -9.36
CA ALA A 10 -3.56 30.71 -9.52
C ALA A 10 -4.71 29.72 -9.18
N VAL A 11 -4.39 28.49 -8.79
CA VAL A 11 -5.37 27.49 -8.36
C VAL A 11 -5.66 27.70 -6.87
N ARG A 12 -6.79 28.36 -6.60
CA ARG A 12 -7.54 28.44 -5.33
C ARG A 12 -6.72 28.17 -4.04
N PRO A 13 -6.31 29.20 -3.28
CA PRO A 13 -5.58 29.04 -2.02
C PRO A 13 -6.34 28.30 -0.91
N THR A 14 -7.62 27.98 -1.12
CA THR A 14 -8.46 27.24 -0.17
C THR A 14 -8.41 25.73 -0.34
N VAL A 15 -7.71 25.20 -1.34
CA VAL A 15 -7.50 23.76 -1.49
C VAL A 15 -6.07 23.45 -1.03
N PRO A 16 -5.87 22.83 0.14
CA PRO A 16 -4.55 22.41 0.58
C PRO A 16 -4.08 21.27 -0.32
N VAL A 17 -3.41 21.61 -1.42
CA VAL A 17 -2.88 20.64 -2.38
C VAL A 17 -1.70 19.86 -1.79
N ASP A 18 -1.01 20.45 -0.80
CA ASP A 18 0.12 19.85 -0.08
C ASP A 18 -0.31 18.72 0.89
N GLU A 19 -1.58 18.71 1.31
CA GLU A 19 -2.11 17.71 2.26
C GLU A 19 -2.74 16.49 1.59
N VAL A 20 -2.66 16.38 0.25
CA VAL A 20 -3.01 15.14 -0.45
C VAL A 20 -1.90 14.13 -0.18
N GLY A 21 -2.01 13.50 1.00
CA GLY A 21 -1.01 12.70 1.66
C GLY A 21 -0.34 11.70 0.74
N ARG A 22 0.95 11.93 0.49
CA ARG A 22 1.86 10.88 0.03
C ARG A 22 1.95 9.85 1.15
N GLN A 23 1.05 8.87 1.14
CA GLN A 23 1.32 7.62 1.84
C GLN A 23 2.65 7.11 1.26
N THR A 24 3.71 7.12 2.07
CA THR A 24 5.02 6.61 1.70
C THR A 24 4.96 5.09 1.65
N LEU A 25 4.30 4.58 0.60
CA LEU A 25 4.23 3.15 0.29
C LEU A 25 5.61 2.70 -0.19
N VAL A 26 6.25 1.84 0.60
CA VAL A 26 7.53 1.20 0.24
C VAL A 26 7.24 -0.20 -0.26
N ARG A 27 7.85 -0.58 -1.39
CA ARG A 27 7.70 -1.92 -1.96
C ARG A 27 8.67 -2.89 -1.27
N VAL A 28 8.15 -4.05 -0.88
CA VAL A 28 8.95 -5.17 -0.36
C VAL A 28 8.87 -6.32 -1.36
N ASN A 29 10.00 -6.65 -2.00
CA ASN A 29 10.09 -7.76 -2.94
C ASN A 29 10.62 -9.00 -2.20
N ILE A 30 9.86 -10.09 -2.24
CA ILE A 30 10.24 -11.37 -1.64
C ILE A 30 10.23 -12.48 -2.68
N ASN A 31 11.25 -13.34 -2.63
CA ASN A 31 11.29 -14.57 -3.41
C ASN A 31 10.69 -15.70 -2.58
N VAL A 32 9.69 -16.38 -3.13
CA VAL A 32 9.02 -17.51 -2.47
C VAL A 32 8.81 -18.64 -3.49
N PRO A 33 8.77 -19.90 -3.04
CA PRO A 33 8.41 -21.00 -3.92
C PRO A 33 7.03 -20.81 -4.53
N GLU A 34 6.84 -21.28 -5.76
CA GLU A 34 5.59 -21.12 -6.50
C GLU A 34 4.40 -21.77 -5.77
N GLY A 35 4.60 -22.96 -5.20
CA GLY A 35 3.59 -23.66 -4.41
C GLY A 35 3.14 -22.85 -3.20
N THR A 36 4.07 -22.22 -2.49
CA THR A 36 3.79 -21.34 -1.34
C THR A 36 2.99 -20.12 -1.77
N ARG A 37 3.36 -19.48 -2.88
CA ARG A 37 2.59 -18.34 -3.43
C ARG A 37 1.15 -18.74 -3.78
N LYS A 38 0.96 -19.92 -4.37
CA LYS A 38 -0.37 -20.45 -4.70
C LYS A 38 -1.21 -20.66 -3.44
N GLN A 39 -0.63 -21.25 -2.39
CA GLN A 39 -1.30 -21.44 -1.11
C GLN A 39 -1.73 -20.11 -0.48
N TRP A 40 -0.84 -19.11 -0.43
CA TRP A 40 -1.18 -17.80 0.12
C TRP A 40 -2.29 -17.11 -0.66
N LYS A 41 -2.27 -17.23 -1.99
CA LYS A 41 -3.33 -16.69 -2.85
C LYS A 41 -4.67 -17.33 -2.54
N MET A 42 -4.72 -18.65 -2.38
CA MET A 42 -5.95 -19.36 -2.00
C MET A 42 -6.46 -18.90 -0.62
N ALA A 43 -5.57 -18.84 0.37
CA ALA A 43 -5.93 -18.37 1.71
C ALA A 43 -6.45 -16.92 1.73
N ALA A 44 -5.89 -16.05 0.88
CA ALA A 44 -6.37 -14.67 0.74
C ALA A 44 -7.80 -14.63 0.14
N ILE A 45 -8.08 -15.47 -0.87
CA ILE A 45 -9.40 -15.58 -1.50
C ILE A 45 -10.44 -16.09 -0.49
N GLU A 46 -10.12 -17.15 0.26
CA GLU A 46 -11.01 -17.73 1.28
C GLU A 46 -11.39 -16.71 2.36
N ARG A 47 -10.46 -15.80 2.69
CA ARG A 47 -10.65 -14.74 3.69
C ARG A 47 -11.26 -13.45 3.11
N GLY A 48 -11.44 -13.36 1.79
CA GLY A 48 -11.95 -12.17 1.12
C GLY A 48 -11.03 -10.95 1.22
N ILE A 49 -9.71 -11.14 1.39
CA ILE A 49 -8.72 -10.06 1.54
C ILE A 49 -7.69 -10.09 0.42
N SER A 50 -6.93 -8.99 0.27
CA SER A 50 -5.81 -8.95 -0.66
C SER A 50 -4.63 -9.80 -0.16
N LEU A 51 -3.83 -10.34 -1.07
CA LEU A 51 -2.59 -11.05 -0.73
C LEU A 51 -1.62 -10.15 0.07
N GLY A 52 -1.57 -8.86 -0.26
CA GLY A 52 -0.74 -7.89 0.46
C GLY A 52 -1.18 -7.75 1.92
N THR A 53 -2.49 -7.62 2.15
CA THR A 53 -3.07 -7.54 3.50
C THR A 53 -2.82 -8.83 4.28
N LEU A 54 -2.98 -10.00 3.64
CA LEU A 54 -2.68 -11.29 4.28
C LEU A 54 -1.23 -11.34 4.78
N ILE A 55 -0.28 -10.94 3.92
CA ILE A 55 1.15 -10.95 4.25
C ILE A 55 1.45 -9.92 5.36
N GLU A 56 0.93 -8.71 5.24
CA GLU A 56 1.09 -7.65 6.23
C GLU A 56 0.57 -8.08 7.61
N SER A 57 -0.62 -8.65 7.69
CA SER A 57 -1.18 -9.18 8.94
C SER A 57 -0.31 -10.29 9.53
N ALA A 58 0.16 -11.23 8.72
CA ALA A 58 1.01 -12.33 9.18
C ALA A 58 2.37 -11.82 9.72
N VAL A 59 2.97 -10.83 9.05
CA VAL A 59 4.21 -10.20 9.50
C VAL A 59 3.99 -9.47 10.82
N ASN A 60 2.95 -8.65 10.92
CA ASN A 60 2.64 -7.89 12.14
C ASN A 60 2.34 -8.81 13.34
N GLU A 61 1.61 -9.91 13.11
CA GLU A 61 1.33 -10.92 14.14
C GLU A 61 2.60 -11.63 14.61
N THR A 62 3.52 -11.94 13.69
CA THR A 62 4.79 -12.59 14.04
C THR A 62 5.69 -11.64 14.84
N LEU A 63 5.76 -10.38 14.43
CA LEU A 63 6.56 -9.36 15.12
C LEU A 63 6.01 -9.04 16.51
N SER A 64 4.69 -8.95 16.68
CA SER A 64 4.09 -8.68 17.99
C SER A 64 4.34 -9.80 19.00
N LYS A 65 4.34 -11.06 18.54
CA LYS A 65 4.71 -12.22 19.36
C LYS A 65 6.19 -12.23 19.75
N ASN A 66 7.07 -11.83 18.84
CA ASN A 66 8.52 -11.85 19.07
C ASN A 66 9.07 -10.62 19.81
N THR A 67 8.27 -9.55 19.95
CA THR A 67 8.69 -8.30 20.62
C THR A 67 8.37 -8.30 22.12
N GLN A 68 7.84 -9.38 22.68
CA GLN A 68 7.64 -9.55 24.14
C GLN A 68 8.93 -9.98 24.86
N VAL A 69 10.07 -9.35 24.54
CA VAL A 69 11.35 -9.53 25.24
C VAL A 69 11.76 -8.23 25.91
#